data_AF-A0A0U5JAI4-F1
#
_entry.id   AF-A0A0U5JAI4-F1
#
_cell.length_a   1.000
_cell.length_b   1.000
_cell.length_c   1.000
_cell.angle_alpha   90.00
_cell.angle_beta   90.00
_cell.angle_gamma   90.00
#
_symmetry.space_group_name_H-M   'P 1'
#
loop_
_entity.id
_entity.type
_entity.pdbx_description
1 polymer ?
#
loop_
_entity_poly.entity_id
_entity_poly.type
_entity_poly.pdbx_seq_one_letter_code
_entity_poly.pdbx_strand_id
1 'polypeptide(L)'
;MLKHLFLALLPLLCMGGVNASPHLQLDNRTPASLDDLLDDPFLTLRHFSHSLDQYSGLISAYKRSAYMQMSEDWPLDVRFHEPTCSNEVGDLRLTGLDSFDHCKPTFQVYVNDSPNHTLLWWQLAASPDFSSDSLICNRVTPLTMTLTLSDLEETYLNSKQDLYIRARTNCSGWSSPHYFQVSKPAPVTAVSFSKYDDLFYLLTWEREANPEADYLIFASNALDFIPSTYVDTQVNALNDHSITQCENNENLVAITKDSSLLIDGRYAYYRIITRDHGQLSIPSPIIRIYDQALNLARTCLKQDPNNVSLCERVSLPSCHNWRAKNAYSYNPFVPLDDWNALQPYFLPINHPVKDRLDRIFTKKRATASKESFEAAGFGKITLRQPTNIVVGKNPELKGYLVKAYLDSQPDFIEWGNWLNRILGAKAIKESIKVHGFKDFLVPQKWIYPLPEHPSPPSKLGYHRKNFILIVEDMHILHNQETLDKYKKKISKGQLKGLYTLLSELGLIDSIFPDNIPFTKSGKIAFIDTEHHHLWPVNYQRFKQFLSPTMQEYWQTLIDQK
;
A
#
# COMPACT_ATOMS: atom_id res chain seq x y z
N MET A 1 -28.26 -1.44 53.12
CA MET A 1 -28.11 -0.53 51.97
C MET A 1 -26.65 -0.56 51.46
N LEU A 2 -26.15 -1.77 51.15
CA LEU A 2 -24.79 -2.03 50.67
C LEU A 2 -24.73 -3.50 50.22
N LYS A 3 -25.34 -3.81 49.05
CA LYS A 3 -25.28 -5.15 48.42
C LYS A 3 -25.61 -5.17 46.91
N HIS A 4 -25.65 -4.01 46.24
CA HIS A 4 -26.00 -3.90 44.82
C HIS A 4 -24.98 -3.16 43.94
N LEU A 5 -23.71 -3.08 44.36
CA LEU A 5 -22.66 -2.38 43.59
C LEU A 5 -21.52 -3.28 43.09
N PHE A 6 -21.76 -4.59 42.92
CA PHE A 6 -20.70 -5.54 42.53
C PHE A 6 -20.98 -6.34 41.23
N LEU A 7 -21.98 -5.94 40.43
CA LEU A 7 -22.37 -6.66 39.21
C LEU A 7 -22.34 -5.81 37.92
N ALA A 8 -21.73 -4.61 37.96
CA ALA A 8 -21.69 -3.71 36.80
C ALA A 8 -20.27 -3.42 36.24
N LEU A 9 -19.23 -4.16 36.66
CA LEU A 9 -17.83 -3.94 36.22
C LEU A 9 -17.13 -5.19 35.69
N LEU A 10 -17.89 -6.18 35.18
CA LEU A 10 -17.34 -7.44 34.66
C LEU A 10 -17.47 -7.71 33.13
N PRO A 11 -17.41 -6.70 32.22
CA PRO A 11 -17.07 -6.98 30.82
C PRO A 11 -15.73 -6.40 30.34
N LEU A 12 -14.87 -5.84 31.22
CA LEU A 12 -13.62 -5.18 30.81
C LEU A 12 -12.32 -5.97 31.03
N LEU A 13 -12.39 -7.22 31.49
CA LEU A 13 -11.20 -8.05 31.79
C LEU A 13 -11.03 -9.31 30.91
N CYS A 14 -11.82 -9.45 29.82
CA CYS A 14 -11.62 -10.49 28.81
C CYS A 14 -10.96 -9.98 27.51
N MET A 15 -10.43 -8.76 27.49
CA MET A 15 -9.63 -8.24 26.38
C MET A 15 -8.16 -8.67 26.54
N GLY A 16 -7.84 -9.92 26.26
CA GLY A 16 -6.49 -10.46 26.46
C GLY A 16 -5.97 -11.40 25.37
N GLY A 17 -6.75 -11.68 24.33
CA GLY A 17 -6.28 -12.34 23.12
C GLY A 17 -6.67 -11.47 21.95
N VAL A 18 -5.76 -10.62 21.47
CA VAL A 18 -5.91 -10.02 20.14
C VAL A 18 -5.73 -11.18 19.17
N ASN A 19 -6.82 -11.88 18.84
CA ASN A 19 -6.80 -12.89 17.80
C ASN A 19 -6.30 -12.19 16.53
N ALA A 20 -5.14 -12.63 16.02
CA ALA A 20 -4.59 -12.10 14.79
C ALA A 20 -5.64 -12.25 13.67
N SER A 21 -5.76 -11.23 12.82
CA SER A 21 -6.65 -11.27 11.67
C SER A 21 -6.39 -12.54 10.85
N PRO A 22 -7.42 -13.33 10.48
CA PRO A 22 -7.23 -14.50 9.63
C PRO A 22 -6.84 -14.12 8.20
N HIS A 23 -6.89 -12.82 7.88
CA HIS A 23 -6.47 -12.27 6.61
C HIS A 23 -5.02 -11.87 6.65
N LEU A 24 -4.29 -12.23 5.60
CA LEU A 24 -2.92 -11.76 5.38
C LEU A 24 -2.93 -10.61 4.38
N GLN A 25 -1.90 -9.78 4.44
CA GLN A 25 -1.48 -8.87 3.38
C GLN A 25 -0.98 -9.63 2.15
N LEU A 26 -0.79 -8.95 1.02
CA LEU A 26 -0.24 -9.56 -0.20
C LEU A 26 1.20 -10.07 -0.04
N ASP A 27 1.90 -9.70 1.04
CA ASP A 27 3.18 -10.31 1.41
C ASP A 27 3.04 -11.72 2.03
N ASN A 28 1.81 -12.18 2.28
CA ASN A 28 1.44 -13.45 2.92
C ASN A 28 2.20 -13.74 4.23
N ARG A 29 2.57 -12.68 4.96
CA ARG A 29 3.32 -12.75 6.23
C ARG A 29 2.73 -11.82 7.28
N THR A 30 2.26 -10.67 6.87
CA THR A 30 1.72 -9.65 7.77
C THR A 30 0.20 -9.83 7.87
N PRO A 31 -0.36 -9.95 9.08
CA PRO A 31 -1.82 -9.89 9.26
C PRO A 31 -2.39 -8.57 8.73
N ALA A 32 -3.48 -8.64 7.98
CA ALA A 32 -4.19 -7.48 7.47
C ALA A 32 -5.06 -6.87 8.56
N SER A 33 -4.90 -5.57 8.81
CA SER A 33 -5.81 -4.81 9.68
C SER A 33 -7.16 -4.58 8.99
N LEU A 34 -8.17 -4.18 9.75
CA LEU A 34 -9.47 -3.78 9.17
C LEU A 34 -9.30 -2.69 8.10
N ASP A 35 -8.44 -1.71 8.35
CA ASP A 35 -8.14 -0.64 7.40
C ASP A 35 -7.54 -1.17 6.10
N ASP A 36 -6.75 -2.24 6.16
CA ASP A 36 -6.19 -2.87 4.97
C ASP A 36 -7.27 -3.62 4.17
N LEU A 37 -8.21 -4.30 4.85
CA LEU A 37 -9.33 -4.99 4.21
C LEU A 37 -10.34 -4.03 3.58
N LEU A 38 -10.55 -2.87 4.20
CA LEU A 38 -11.39 -1.81 3.66
C LEU A 38 -10.74 -1.12 2.46
N ASP A 39 -9.42 -0.92 2.51
CA ASP A 39 -8.64 -0.27 1.47
C ASP A 39 -8.44 -1.17 0.24
N ASP A 40 -8.23 -2.46 0.47
CA ASP A 40 -8.05 -3.49 -0.54
C ASP A 40 -8.99 -4.69 -0.29
N PRO A 41 -10.24 -4.64 -0.79
CA PRO A 41 -11.20 -5.73 -0.64
C PRO A 41 -10.74 -7.08 -1.23
N PHE A 42 -9.76 -7.08 -2.16
CA PHE A 42 -9.21 -8.31 -2.70
C PHE A 42 -8.57 -9.19 -1.61
N LEU A 43 -8.04 -8.60 -0.53
CA LEU A 43 -7.52 -9.33 0.63
C LEU A 43 -8.59 -10.21 1.31
N THR A 44 -9.83 -9.71 1.37
CA THR A 44 -10.97 -10.47 1.86
C THR A 44 -11.46 -11.45 0.81
N LEU A 45 -11.58 -11.02 -0.44
CA LEU A 45 -12.12 -11.83 -1.53
C LEU A 45 -11.28 -13.08 -1.80
N ARG A 46 -9.95 -12.95 -1.85
CA ARG A 46 -9.02 -14.08 -2.04
C ARG A 46 -9.09 -15.13 -0.93
N HIS A 47 -9.46 -14.71 0.28
CA HIS A 47 -9.54 -15.61 1.44
C HIS A 47 -10.79 -16.49 1.41
N PHE A 48 -11.89 -16.01 0.85
CA PHE A 48 -13.20 -16.65 0.97
C PHE A 48 -13.82 -17.14 -0.33
N SER A 49 -13.17 -16.94 -1.48
CA SER A 49 -13.65 -17.32 -2.82
C SER A 49 -13.88 -18.83 -3.06
N HIS A 50 -13.84 -19.66 -2.02
CA HIS A 50 -13.86 -21.11 -2.16
C HIS A 50 -14.85 -21.76 -1.19
N SER A 51 -15.94 -22.29 -1.75
CA SER A 51 -16.75 -23.33 -1.15
C SER A 51 -16.84 -24.48 -2.16
N LEU A 52 -17.44 -25.59 -1.78
CA LEU A 52 -17.55 -26.79 -2.64
C LEU A 52 -18.18 -26.53 -4.00
N ASP A 53 -18.96 -25.46 -4.09
CA ASP A 53 -19.34 -24.79 -5.33
C ASP A 53 -18.57 -23.45 -5.44
N GLN A 54 -17.84 -23.26 -6.54
CA GLN A 54 -17.05 -22.05 -6.80
C GLN A 54 -17.92 -20.78 -6.67
N TYR A 55 -19.19 -20.87 -7.05
CA TYR A 55 -20.12 -19.75 -6.94
C TYR A 55 -20.48 -19.43 -5.50
N SER A 56 -20.80 -20.41 -4.65
CA SER A 56 -21.11 -20.11 -3.23
C SER A 56 -19.89 -19.64 -2.43
N GLY A 57 -18.67 -19.97 -2.88
CA GLY A 57 -17.43 -19.42 -2.34
C GLY A 57 -17.31 -17.94 -2.67
N LEU A 58 -17.41 -17.60 -3.96
CA LEU A 58 -17.37 -16.23 -4.43
C LEU A 58 -18.46 -15.36 -3.77
N ILE A 59 -19.70 -15.85 -3.67
CA ILE A 59 -20.81 -15.17 -2.99
C ILE A 59 -20.48 -14.89 -1.53
N SER A 60 -19.96 -15.90 -0.81
CA SER A 60 -19.59 -15.75 0.60
C SER A 60 -18.47 -14.72 0.77
N ALA A 61 -17.52 -14.68 -0.16
CA ALA A 61 -16.42 -13.73 -0.17
C ALA A 61 -16.93 -12.29 -0.35
N TYR A 62 -17.77 -12.06 -1.36
CA TYR A 62 -18.36 -10.76 -1.63
C TYR A 62 -19.27 -10.28 -0.50
N LYS A 63 -20.11 -11.16 0.07
CA LYS A 63 -20.94 -10.82 1.23
C LYS A 63 -20.11 -10.36 2.43
N ARG A 64 -19.04 -11.08 2.74
CA ARG A 64 -18.14 -10.72 3.85
C ARG A 64 -17.45 -9.39 3.59
N SER A 65 -16.95 -9.19 2.36
CA SER A 65 -16.36 -7.92 1.94
C SER A 65 -17.35 -6.76 2.06
N ALA A 66 -18.57 -6.94 1.55
CA ALA A 66 -19.65 -5.94 1.61
C ALA A 66 -20.07 -5.62 3.05
N TYR A 67 -20.10 -6.62 3.93
CA TYR A 67 -20.40 -6.45 5.36
C TYR A 67 -19.30 -5.64 6.07
N MET A 68 -18.02 -5.97 5.84
CA MET A 68 -16.88 -5.26 6.45
C MET A 68 -16.93 -3.76 6.14
N GLN A 69 -17.44 -3.36 4.97
CA GLN A 69 -17.60 -1.97 4.57
C GLN A 69 -18.66 -1.18 5.37
N MET A 70 -19.49 -1.85 6.18
CA MET A 70 -20.56 -1.21 6.96
C MET A 70 -20.28 -1.11 8.46
N SER A 71 -19.52 -2.05 9.04
CA SER A 71 -19.36 -2.17 10.48
C SER A 71 -17.93 -2.49 10.88
N GLU A 72 -17.34 -1.63 11.72
CA GLU A 72 -16.04 -1.87 12.35
C GLU A 72 -16.12 -2.97 13.43
N ASP A 73 -17.33 -3.27 13.93
CA ASP A 73 -17.57 -4.18 15.06
C ASP A 73 -17.70 -5.66 14.65
N TRP A 74 -17.36 -6.02 13.40
CA TRP A 74 -17.48 -7.42 12.97
C TRP A 74 -16.48 -8.30 13.74
N PRO A 75 -16.94 -9.38 14.39
CA PRO A 75 -16.03 -10.35 14.96
C PRO A 75 -15.25 -11.04 13.84
N LEU A 76 -13.96 -10.74 13.75
CA LEU A 76 -13.00 -11.43 12.86
C LEU A 76 -12.87 -12.93 13.20
N ASP A 77 -13.42 -13.39 14.32
CA ASP A 77 -13.40 -14.78 14.78
C ASP A 77 -14.46 -15.63 14.03
N VAL A 78 -14.26 -15.82 12.73
CA VAL A 78 -14.97 -16.87 11.99
C VAL A 78 -14.20 -18.16 12.20
N ARG A 79 -14.50 -18.85 13.30
CA ARG A 79 -14.03 -20.23 13.47
C ARG A 79 -14.67 -21.09 12.40
N PHE A 80 -13.85 -21.69 11.54
CA PHE A 80 -14.32 -22.79 10.73
C PHE A 80 -14.74 -23.90 11.70
N HIS A 81 -16.03 -24.20 11.75
CA HIS A 81 -16.50 -25.38 12.45
C HIS A 81 -15.90 -26.60 11.75
N GLU A 82 -14.81 -27.12 12.33
CA GLU A 82 -14.28 -28.39 11.90
C GLU A 82 -15.37 -29.45 12.13
N PRO A 83 -15.76 -30.21 11.09
CA PRO A 83 -16.64 -31.35 11.29
C PRO A 83 -15.99 -32.24 12.34
N THR A 84 -16.75 -32.65 13.35
CA THR A 84 -16.30 -33.64 14.32
C THR A 84 -16.11 -34.96 13.58
N CYS A 85 -14.87 -35.27 13.23
CA CYS A 85 -14.53 -36.56 12.64
C CYS A 85 -14.72 -37.63 13.72
N SER A 86 -15.44 -38.71 13.41
CA SER A 86 -15.39 -39.92 14.22
C SER A 86 -13.96 -40.45 14.21
N ASN A 87 -13.44 -40.95 15.33
CA ASN A 87 -12.04 -41.37 15.54
C ASN A 87 -11.57 -42.57 14.67
N GLU A 88 -12.12 -42.76 13.47
CA GLU A 88 -11.71 -43.82 12.56
C GLU A 88 -10.41 -43.43 11.84
N VAL A 89 -9.45 -44.36 11.90
CA VAL A 89 -8.08 -44.22 11.43
C VAL A 89 -8.04 -44.48 9.92
N GLY A 90 -8.60 -43.57 9.13
CA GLY A 90 -8.26 -43.50 7.71
C GLY A 90 -6.88 -42.88 7.54
N ASP A 91 -5.95 -43.57 6.88
CA ASP A 91 -4.66 -42.99 6.49
C ASP A 91 -4.81 -42.22 5.17
N LEU A 92 -4.52 -40.91 5.20
CA LEU A 92 -4.34 -40.09 4.00
C LEU A 92 -2.87 -39.72 3.87
N ARG A 93 -2.30 -39.97 2.69
CA ARG A 93 -0.94 -39.56 2.34
C ARG A 93 -0.99 -38.56 1.19
N LEU A 94 -0.20 -37.49 1.33
CA LEU A 94 0.00 -36.49 0.30
C LEU A 94 1.47 -36.54 -0.14
N THR A 95 1.73 -36.54 -1.44
CA THR A 95 3.10 -36.48 -1.99
C THR A 95 3.16 -35.49 -3.14
N GLY A 96 4.24 -34.72 -3.24
CA GLY A 96 4.50 -33.83 -4.37
C GLY A 96 5.98 -33.60 -4.57
N LEU A 97 6.33 -32.70 -5.50
CA LEU A 97 7.69 -32.19 -5.61
C LEU A 97 8.01 -31.28 -4.41
N ASP A 98 9.27 -31.24 -4.02
CA ASP A 98 9.76 -30.31 -2.99
C ASP A 98 9.98 -28.89 -3.58
N SER A 99 10.05 -28.78 -4.91
CA SER A 99 10.22 -27.50 -5.60
C SER A 99 9.41 -27.49 -6.89
N PHE A 100 8.64 -26.42 -7.07
CA PHE A 100 7.88 -26.15 -8.29
C PHE A 100 8.49 -24.94 -8.99
N ASP A 101 9.33 -25.21 -9.98
CA ASP A 101 9.99 -24.17 -10.77
C ASP A 101 9.16 -23.85 -12.01
N HIS A 102 8.52 -22.67 -12.00
CA HIS A 102 7.66 -22.21 -13.09
C HIS A 102 6.53 -23.20 -13.49
N CYS A 103 6.11 -24.10 -12.59
CA CYS A 103 4.98 -25.02 -12.79
C CYS A 103 3.96 -24.97 -11.65
N LYS A 104 2.69 -25.30 -11.92
CA LYS A 104 1.62 -25.24 -10.92
C LYS A 104 1.84 -26.28 -9.81
N PRO A 105 1.79 -25.90 -8.52
CA PRO A 105 1.89 -26.85 -7.42
C PRO A 105 0.81 -27.93 -7.51
N THR A 106 1.25 -29.18 -7.60
CA THR A 106 0.39 -30.34 -7.79
C THR A 106 0.84 -31.48 -6.88
N PHE A 107 -0.10 -32.04 -6.14
CA PHE A 107 0.15 -33.06 -5.13
C PHE A 107 -0.73 -34.29 -5.41
N GLN A 108 -0.13 -35.48 -5.33
CA GLN A 108 -0.85 -36.74 -5.37
C GLN A 108 -1.48 -37.02 -4.00
N VAL A 109 -2.75 -37.42 -4.01
CA VAL A 109 -3.55 -37.71 -2.83
C VAL A 109 -3.86 -39.20 -2.82
N TYR A 110 -3.38 -39.90 -1.80
CA TYR A 110 -3.64 -41.32 -1.59
C TYR A 110 -4.54 -41.48 -0.37
N VAL A 111 -5.68 -42.13 -0.57
CA VAL A 111 -6.65 -42.43 0.49
C VAL A 111 -6.89 -43.94 0.46
N ASN A 112 -6.79 -44.60 1.62
CA ASN A 112 -7.12 -46.02 1.70
C ASN A 112 -8.60 -46.25 1.35
N ASP A 113 -8.91 -47.29 0.57
CA ASP A 113 -10.23 -47.58 -0.01
C ASP A 113 -11.35 -47.61 1.03
N SER A 114 -11.98 -46.46 1.26
CA SER A 114 -13.23 -46.33 1.99
C SER A 114 -14.22 -45.55 1.12
N PRO A 115 -15.40 -46.11 0.83
CA PRO A 115 -16.38 -45.54 -0.10
C PRO A 115 -17.01 -44.22 0.37
N ASN A 116 -16.68 -43.74 1.57
CA ASN A 116 -17.33 -42.59 2.20
C ASN A 116 -16.57 -41.26 2.07
N HIS A 117 -15.40 -41.26 1.42
CA HIS A 117 -14.62 -40.03 1.24
C HIS A 117 -15.11 -39.23 0.04
N THR A 118 -15.77 -38.09 0.30
CA THR A 118 -16.28 -37.21 -0.77
C THR A 118 -15.57 -35.86 -0.80
N LEU A 119 -14.90 -35.50 0.29
CA LEU A 119 -14.35 -34.17 0.52
C LEU A 119 -12.91 -34.24 1.00
N LEU A 120 -12.08 -33.31 0.54
CA LEU A 120 -10.69 -33.10 0.92
C LEU A 120 -10.54 -31.72 1.56
N TRP A 121 -10.23 -31.69 2.85
CA TRP A 121 -9.74 -30.51 3.56
C TRP A 121 -8.23 -30.42 3.39
N TRP A 122 -7.71 -29.25 3.11
CA TRP A 122 -6.28 -29.03 3.07
C TRP A 122 -5.90 -27.66 3.58
N GLN A 123 -4.68 -27.56 4.09
CA GLN A 123 -4.14 -26.35 4.70
C GLN A 123 -2.76 -26.05 4.11
N LEU A 124 -2.46 -24.77 3.98
CA LEU A 124 -1.12 -24.25 3.70
C LEU A 124 -0.62 -23.46 4.90
N ALA A 125 0.64 -23.64 5.27
CA ALA A 125 1.27 -22.90 6.35
C ALA A 125 2.73 -22.55 6.04
N ALA A 126 3.23 -21.51 6.71
CA ALA A 126 4.64 -21.14 6.70
C ALA A 126 5.50 -22.00 7.66
N SER A 127 4.87 -22.86 8.47
CA SER A 127 5.50 -23.71 9.48
C SER A 127 4.89 -25.12 9.46
N PRO A 128 5.67 -26.18 9.72
CA PRO A 128 5.18 -27.56 9.70
C PRO A 128 4.20 -27.89 10.84
N ASP A 129 4.10 -27.03 11.87
CA ASP A 129 3.18 -27.22 12.99
C ASP A 129 1.75 -26.77 12.70
N PHE A 130 1.54 -25.96 11.65
CA PHE A 130 0.25 -25.34 11.30
C PHE A 130 -0.40 -24.62 12.50
N SER A 131 0.42 -23.96 13.31
CA SER A 131 -0.07 -23.02 14.33
C SER A 131 -0.91 -21.92 13.67
N SER A 132 -1.85 -21.33 14.43
CA SER A 132 -2.77 -20.30 13.91
C SER A 132 -2.05 -19.14 13.22
N ASP A 133 -0.90 -18.74 13.76
CA ASP A 133 -0.13 -17.59 13.27
C ASP A 133 0.66 -17.92 11.99
N SER A 134 0.81 -19.20 11.67
CA SER A 134 1.50 -19.69 10.48
C SER A 134 0.55 -20.12 9.35
N LEU A 135 -0.76 -20.22 9.63
CA LEU A 135 -1.75 -20.71 8.67
C LEU A 135 -1.98 -19.65 7.59
N ILE A 136 -1.67 -20.01 6.35
CA ILE A 136 -1.82 -19.16 5.17
C ILE A 136 -3.18 -19.39 4.52
N CYS A 137 -3.57 -20.66 4.41
CA CYS A 137 -4.76 -21.08 3.68
C CYS A 137 -5.40 -22.30 4.34
N ASN A 138 -6.74 -22.37 4.33
CA ASN A 138 -7.52 -23.53 4.76
C ASN A 138 -8.70 -23.69 3.80
N ARG A 139 -8.85 -24.88 3.21
CA ARG A 139 -9.74 -25.13 2.07
C ARG A 139 -10.42 -26.47 2.18
N VAL A 140 -11.58 -26.56 1.52
CA VAL A 140 -12.34 -27.80 1.33
C VAL A 140 -12.67 -27.92 -0.15
N THR A 141 -12.36 -29.06 -0.74
CA THR A 141 -12.55 -29.35 -2.16
C THR A 141 -13.17 -30.74 -2.31
N PRO A 142 -13.83 -31.06 -3.44
CA PRO A 142 -14.18 -32.44 -3.74
C PRO A 142 -12.94 -33.32 -3.72
N LEU A 143 -13.05 -34.53 -3.17
CA LEU A 143 -11.91 -35.45 -3.15
C LEU A 143 -11.54 -35.84 -4.59
N THR A 144 -10.26 -35.64 -4.92
CA THR A 144 -9.64 -36.06 -6.17
C THR A 144 -8.30 -36.73 -5.85
N MET A 145 -7.80 -37.57 -6.75
CA MET A 145 -6.48 -38.21 -6.59
C MET A 145 -5.32 -37.24 -6.77
N THR A 146 -5.60 -36.01 -7.20
CA THR A 146 -4.60 -34.98 -7.44
C THR A 146 -5.14 -33.63 -6.99
N LEU A 147 -4.43 -32.99 -6.07
CA LEU A 147 -4.68 -31.63 -5.62
C LEU A 147 -3.76 -30.67 -6.38
N THR A 148 -4.32 -29.89 -7.29
CA THR A 148 -3.61 -28.80 -8.00
C THR A 148 -4.11 -27.46 -7.49
N LEU A 149 -3.19 -26.58 -7.11
CA LEU A 149 -3.55 -25.22 -6.68
C LEU A 149 -3.98 -24.38 -7.89
N SER A 150 -5.08 -23.64 -7.72
CA SER A 150 -5.60 -22.69 -8.70
C SER A 150 -4.75 -21.42 -8.78
N ASP A 151 -4.91 -20.63 -9.85
CA ASP A 151 -4.18 -19.36 -10.00
C ASP A 151 -4.47 -18.37 -8.86
N LEU A 152 -5.68 -18.42 -8.28
CA LEU A 152 -6.05 -17.61 -7.13
C LEU A 152 -5.36 -18.11 -5.84
N GLU A 153 -5.23 -19.43 -5.66
CA GLU A 153 -4.52 -20.01 -4.51
C GLU A 153 -3.00 -19.78 -4.60
N GLU A 154 -2.45 -19.72 -5.81
CA GLU A 154 -1.05 -19.35 -6.02
C GLU A 154 -0.74 -17.93 -5.51
N THR A 155 -1.75 -17.05 -5.34
CA THR A 155 -1.55 -15.72 -4.74
C THR A 155 -1.12 -15.76 -3.27
N TYR A 156 -1.20 -16.93 -2.61
CA TYR A 156 -0.71 -17.17 -1.26
C TYR A 156 0.75 -17.62 -1.20
N LEU A 157 1.36 -17.94 -2.33
CA LEU A 157 2.68 -18.56 -2.38
C LEU A 157 3.72 -17.50 -2.73
N ASN A 158 4.58 -17.16 -1.77
CA ASN A 158 5.74 -16.31 -2.05
C ASN A 158 6.85 -17.13 -2.72
N SER A 159 7.55 -16.50 -3.67
CA SER A 159 8.70 -17.12 -4.34
C SER A 159 9.79 -17.48 -3.32
N LYS A 160 10.30 -18.72 -3.41
CA LYS A 160 11.38 -19.29 -2.58
C LYS A 160 11.09 -19.27 -1.07
N GLN A 161 9.82 -19.18 -0.68
CA GLN A 161 9.42 -19.34 0.72
C GLN A 161 9.21 -20.83 1.02
N ASP A 162 9.69 -21.26 2.19
CA ASP A 162 9.35 -22.56 2.76
C ASP A 162 7.85 -22.64 3.07
N LEU A 163 7.18 -23.63 2.49
CA LEU A 163 5.75 -23.84 2.62
C LEU A 163 5.48 -25.30 2.99
N TYR A 164 4.39 -25.49 3.71
CA TYR A 164 3.93 -26.80 4.14
C TYR A 164 2.47 -26.97 3.76
N ILE A 165 2.14 -28.12 3.18
CA ILE A 165 0.76 -28.53 2.90
C ILE A 165 0.41 -29.78 3.69
N ARG A 166 -0.80 -29.83 4.24
CA ARG A 166 -1.38 -31.06 4.79
C ARG A 166 -2.82 -31.18 4.37
N ALA A 167 -3.34 -32.40 4.33
CA ALA A 167 -4.72 -32.65 3.96
C ALA A 167 -5.37 -33.70 4.86
N ARG A 168 -6.70 -33.71 4.90
CA ARG A 168 -7.53 -34.76 5.49
C ARG A 168 -8.82 -34.91 4.70
N THR A 169 -9.50 -36.02 4.88
CA THR A 169 -10.87 -36.20 4.40
C THR A 169 -11.88 -35.92 5.52
N ASN A 170 -13.16 -36.14 5.24
CA ASN A 170 -14.24 -36.13 6.23
C ASN A 170 -14.16 -37.28 7.24
N CYS A 171 -13.33 -38.30 6.97
CA CYS A 171 -13.23 -39.52 7.76
C CYS A 171 -11.77 -39.89 8.09
N SER A 172 -10.82 -38.96 7.99
CA SER A 172 -9.40 -39.22 8.29
C SER A 172 -8.82 -38.17 9.22
N GLY A 173 -7.68 -38.51 9.84
CA GLY A 173 -6.78 -37.52 10.43
C GLY A 173 -6.09 -36.66 9.38
N TRP A 174 -5.37 -35.63 9.85
CA TRP A 174 -4.45 -34.86 9.01
C TRP A 174 -3.26 -35.73 8.58
N SER A 175 -2.89 -35.62 7.31
CA SER A 175 -1.65 -36.17 6.79
C SER A 175 -0.45 -35.55 7.49
N SER A 176 0.71 -36.21 7.38
CA SER A 176 1.98 -35.55 7.67
C SER A 176 2.13 -34.29 6.79
N PRO A 177 2.70 -33.19 7.32
CA PRO A 177 3.09 -32.04 6.51
C PRO A 177 4.00 -32.43 5.35
N HIS A 178 3.69 -31.98 4.14
CA HIS A 178 4.55 -32.07 2.97
C HIS A 178 5.21 -30.71 2.72
N TYR A 179 6.53 -30.69 2.71
CA TYR A 179 7.33 -29.49 2.45
C TYR A 179 7.40 -29.20 0.95
N PHE A 180 7.34 -27.92 0.56
CA PHE A 180 7.66 -27.50 -0.79
C PHE A 180 8.07 -26.02 -0.86
N GLN A 181 8.63 -25.62 -2.00
CA GLN A 181 8.85 -24.24 -2.41
C GLN A 181 8.32 -24.00 -3.82
N VAL A 182 8.06 -22.73 -4.14
CA VAL A 182 7.73 -22.31 -5.52
C VAL A 182 8.77 -21.31 -6.02
N SER A 183 9.18 -21.44 -7.27
CA SER A 183 9.97 -20.41 -7.97
C SER A 183 9.05 -19.76 -9.00
N LYS A 184 8.66 -18.52 -8.69
CA LYS A 184 7.73 -17.71 -9.47
C LYS A 184 8.14 -16.23 -9.44
N PRO A 185 7.61 -15.38 -10.34
CA PRO A 185 7.96 -13.96 -10.39
C PRO A 185 7.68 -13.21 -9.09
N ALA A 186 8.53 -12.21 -8.80
CA ALA A 186 8.29 -11.34 -7.66
C ALA A 186 7.03 -10.47 -7.88
N PRO A 187 6.31 -10.10 -6.80
CA PRO A 187 5.22 -9.13 -6.90
C PRO A 187 5.75 -7.78 -7.38
N VAL A 188 4.95 -7.04 -8.14
CA VAL A 188 5.33 -5.70 -8.61
C VAL A 188 5.42 -4.72 -7.43
N THR A 189 6.54 -4.01 -7.35
CA THR A 189 6.84 -3.00 -6.31
C THR A 189 7.05 -1.60 -6.89
N ALA A 190 7.11 -0.61 -6.00
CA ALA A 190 7.42 0.78 -6.32
C ALA A 190 6.54 1.38 -7.44
N VAL A 191 5.26 1.03 -7.45
CA VAL A 191 4.31 1.60 -8.40
C VAL A 191 4.15 3.09 -8.11
N SER A 192 4.28 3.91 -9.15
CA SER A 192 4.03 5.35 -9.08
C SER A 192 3.11 5.80 -10.21
N PHE A 193 2.34 6.84 -9.91
CA PHE A 193 1.37 7.44 -10.80
C PHE A 193 1.70 8.92 -10.99
N SER A 194 1.71 9.38 -12.23
CA SER A 194 1.93 10.80 -12.52
C SER A 194 1.13 11.26 -13.73
N LYS A 195 0.68 12.51 -13.71
CA LYS A 195 0.07 13.15 -14.87
C LYS A 195 1.13 13.30 -15.97
N TYR A 196 0.85 12.78 -17.16
CA TYR A 196 1.73 12.88 -18.33
C TYR A 196 1.38 14.13 -19.14
N ASP A 197 0.10 14.30 -19.44
CA ASP A 197 -0.50 15.50 -20.03
C ASP A 197 -1.97 15.64 -19.55
N ASP A 198 -2.78 16.47 -20.20
CA ASP A 198 -4.18 16.70 -19.81
C ASP A 198 -5.12 15.52 -20.02
N LEU A 199 -4.76 14.56 -20.88
CA LEU A 199 -5.57 13.39 -21.22
C LEU A 199 -4.97 12.09 -20.70
N PHE A 200 -3.66 12.07 -20.47
CA PHE A 200 -2.93 10.86 -20.16
C PHE A 200 -2.15 10.94 -18.86
N TYR A 201 -2.00 9.76 -18.27
CA TYR A 201 -1.26 9.53 -17.05
C TYR A 201 -0.26 8.42 -17.29
N LEU A 202 0.91 8.54 -16.66
CA LEU A 202 1.94 7.53 -16.72
C LEU A 202 1.95 6.75 -15.41
N LEU A 203 1.64 5.46 -15.51
CA LEU A 203 1.87 4.46 -14.49
C LEU A 203 3.27 3.88 -14.69
N THR A 204 4.11 3.85 -13.65
CA THR A 204 5.44 3.22 -13.71
C THR A 204 5.67 2.33 -12.50
N TRP A 205 6.53 1.33 -12.64
CA TRP A 205 6.87 0.39 -11.56
C TRP A 205 8.32 -0.11 -11.68
N GLU A 206 8.78 -0.84 -10.68
CA GLU A 206 10.10 -1.46 -10.70
C GLU A 206 10.15 -2.62 -11.70
N ARG A 207 11.16 -2.61 -12.58
CA ARG A 207 11.35 -3.65 -13.59
C ARG A 207 11.87 -4.94 -12.94
N GLU A 208 11.35 -6.07 -13.40
CA GLU A 208 11.78 -7.38 -12.96
C GLU A 208 13.14 -7.73 -13.56
N ALA A 209 13.90 -8.57 -12.85
CA ALA A 209 15.22 -8.99 -13.31
C ALA A 209 15.17 -9.77 -14.64
N ASN A 210 14.08 -10.50 -14.89
CA ASN A 210 13.87 -11.20 -16.15
C ASN A 210 13.28 -10.24 -17.21
N PRO A 211 14.02 -9.93 -18.29
CA PRO A 211 13.54 -9.02 -19.34
C PRO A 211 12.41 -9.62 -20.20
N GLU A 212 12.19 -10.94 -20.15
CA GLU A 212 11.15 -11.63 -20.91
C GLU A 212 9.80 -11.70 -20.19
N ALA A 213 9.75 -11.29 -18.91
CA ALA A 213 8.51 -11.29 -18.15
C ALA A 213 7.49 -10.29 -18.73
N ASP A 214 6.23 -10.72 -18.79
CA ASP A 214 5.11 -9.85 -19.15
C ASP A 214 4.51 -9.23 -17.88
N TYR A 215 4.03 -8.00 -18.00
CA TYR A 215 3.17 -7.34 -17.04
C TYR A 215 1.74 -7.37 -17.56
N LEU A 216 0.84 -7.99 -16.78
CA LEU A 216 -0.60 -8.01 -17.02
C LEU A 216 -1.21 -6.89 -16.19
N ILE A 217 -1.83 -5.92 -16.86
CA ILE A 217 -2.45 -4.77 -16.23
C ILE A 217 -3.95 -4.97 -16.23
N PHE A 218 -4.50 -5.04 -15.04
CA PHE A 218 -5.93 -5.12 -14.81
C PHE A 218 -6.45 -3.78 -14.32
N ALA A 219 -7.60 -3.34 -14.80
CA ALA A 219 -8.20 -2.08 -14.42
C ALA A 219 -9.72 -2.15 -14.30
N SER A 220 -10.27 -1.47 -13.29
CA SER A 220 -11.71 -1.41 -13.06
C SER A 220 -12.12 -0.12 -12.38
N ASN A 221 -13.41 0.19 -12.47
CA ASN A 221 -14.07 1.22 -11.65
C ASN A 221 -14.69 0.63 -10.37
N ALA A 222 -14.61 -0.70 -10.18
CA ALA A 222 -14.98 -1.39 -8.95
C ALA A 222 -13.77 -1.49 -8.02
N LEU A 223 -13.86 -1.00 -6.78
CA LEU A 223 -12.79 -1.12 -5.78
C LEU A 223 -12.51 -2.59 -5.41
N ASP A 224 -13.58 -3.39 -5.45
CA ASP A 224 -13.66 -4.81 -5.11
C ASP A 224 -13.46 -5.73 -6.33
N PHE A 225 -12.80 -5.25 -7.39
CA PHE A 225 -12.55 -6.06 -8.57
C PHE A 225 -11.50 -7.16 -8.31
N ILE A 226 -11.74 -8.34 -8.89
CA ILE A 226 -10.80 -9.45 -8.92
C ILE A 226 -10.23 -9.52 -10.34
N PRO A 227 -8.90 -9.59 -10.55
CA PRO A 227 -8.32 -9.79 -11.88
C PRO A 227 -8.98 -10.94 -12.65
N SER A 228 -9.31 -10.70 -13.92
CA SER A 228 -10.01 -11.65 -14.80
C SER A 228 -9.28 -12.97 -15.04
N THR A 229 -7.97 -13.00 -14.76
CA THR A 229 -7.19 -14.25 -14.74
C THR A 229 -7.56 -15.19 -13.58
N TYR A 230 -8.29 -14.72 -12.57
CA TYR A 230 -8.71 -15.53 -11.42
C TYR A 230 -10.20 -15.84 -11.42
N VAL A 231 -11.03 -14.93 -11.93
CA VAL A 231 -12.50 -15.05 -11.96
C VAL A 231 -13.02 -14.41 -13.23
N ASP A 232 -13.87 -15.12 -13.98
CA ASP A 232 -14.42 -14.69 -15.26
C ASP A 232 -15.66 -13.77 -15.14
N THR A 233 -16.17 -13.59 -13.93
CA THR A 233 -17.43 -12.91 -13.63
C THR A 233 -17.23 -11.80 -12.59
N GLN A 234 -17.75 -10.60 -12.87
CA GLN A 234 -17.85 -9.50 -11.90
C GLN A 234 -19.26 -9.51 -11.27
N VAL A 235 -19.33 -9.62 -9.95
CA VAL A 235 -20.60 -9.63 -9.21
C VAL A 235 -21.10 -8.20 -9.02
N ASN A 236 -22.34 -7.92 -9.43
CA ASN A 236 -22.97 -6.59 -9.33
C ASN A 236 -24.08 -6.54 -8.29
N ALA A 237 -24.76 -7.66 -8.03
CA ALA A 237 -25.72 -7.77 -6.95
C ALA A 237 -25.82 -9.22 -6.44
N LEU A 238 -26.09 -9.35 -5.13
CA LEU A 238 -26.33 -10.59 -4.42
C LEU A 238 -27.63 -10.47 -3.63
N ASN A 239 -28.44 -11.51 -3.61
CA ASN A 239 -29.55 -11.66 -2.67
C ASN A 239 -29.46 -13.04 -2.01
N ASP A 240 -29.35 -13.05 -0.68
CA ASP A 240 -29.11 -14.26 0.10
C ASP A 240 -27.92 -15.06 -0.46
N HIS A 241 -28.10 -16.29 -0.87
CA HIS A 241 -27.01 -17.14 -1.34
C HIS A 241 -26.91 -17.20 -2.86
N SER A 242 -27.43 -16.20 -3.56
CA SER A 242 -27.50 -16.16 -5.02
C SER A 242 -26.95 -14.86 -5.60
N ILE A 243 -26.25 -14.99 -6.73
CA ILE A 243 -25.89 -13.85 -7.58
C ILE A 243 -27.14 -13.46 -8.37
N THR A 244 -27.66 -12.26 -8.14
CA THR A 244 -28.84 -11.75 -8.86
C THR A 244 -28.45 -10.91 -10.06
N GLN A 245 -27.24 -10.33 -10.06
CA GLN A 245 -26.69 -9.58 -11.18
C GLN A 245 -25.17 -9.77 -11.27
N CYS A 246 -24.68 -10.06 -12.47
CA CYS A 246 -23.26 -10.11 -12.80
C CYS A 246 -23.01 -9.70 -14.26
N GLU A 247 -21.74 -9.53 -14.59
CA GLU A 247 -21.25 -9.28 -15.95
C GLU A 247 -19.94 -10.03 -16.20
N ASN A 248 -19.55 -10.16 -17.47
CA ASN A 248 -18.25 -10.72 -17.82
C ASN A 248 -17.13 -9.84 -17.25
N ASN A 249 -16.14 -10.48 -16.65
CA ASN A 249 -14.99 -9.79 -16.09
C ASN A 249 -13.95 -9.53 -17.17
N GLU A 250 -14.06 -8.40 -17.86
CA GLU A 250 -13.14 -8.00 -18.95
C GLU A 250 -12.15 -6.92 -18.48
N ASN A 251 -11.60 -7.09 -17.27
CA ASN A 251 -10.74 -6.09 -16.65
C ASN A 251 -9.26 -6.19 -17.02
N LEU A 252 -8.83 -7.13 -17.88
CA LEU A 252 -7.45 -7.15 -18.41
C LEU A 252 -7.34 -6.12 -19.53
N VAL A 253 -6.65 -5.00 -19.27
CA VAL A 253 -6.62 -3.85 -20.19
C VAL A 253 -5.33 -3.72 -20.99
N ALA A 254 -4.23 -4.32 -20.54
CA ALA A 254 -2.97 -4.34 -21.27
C ALA A 254 -2.06 -5.52 -20.88
N ILE A 255 -1.20 -5.91 -21.81
CA ILE A 255 -0.05 -6.78 -21.58
C ILE A 255 1.17 -6.05 -22.16
N THR A 256 2.24 -5.89 -21.38
CA THR A 256 3.46 -5.20 -21.82
C THR A 256 4.70 -5.80 -21.18
N LYS A 257 5.87 -5.67 -21.84
CA LYS A 257 7.18 -5.98 -21.24
C LYS A 257 7.85 -4.76 -20.61
N ASP A 258 7.30 -3.57 -20.84
CA ASP A 258 7.81 -2.32 -20.29
C ASP A 258 7.36 -2.14 -18.85
N SER A 259 8.22 -1.52 -18.02
CA SER A 259 7.90 -1.20 -16.62
C SER A 259 7.09 0.10 -16.48
N SER A 260 6.28 0.42 -17.50
CA SER A 260 5.43 1.60 -17.56
C SER A 260 4.27 1.42 -18.53
N LEU A 261 3.15 2.08 -18.25
CA LEU A 261 1.98 2.12 -19.10
C LEU A 261 1.39 3.54 -19.11
N LEU A 262 1.11 4.07 -20.30
CA LEU A 262 0.32 5.27 -20.46
C LEU A 262 -1.17 4.90 -20.39
N ILE A 263 -1.92 5.55 -19.49
CA ILE A 263 -3.35 5.32 -19.28
C ILE A 263 -4.12 6.61 -19.52
N ASP A 264 -5.33 6.50 -20.02
CA ASP A 264 -6.22 7.61 -20.37
C ASP A 264 -7.18 8.03 -19.24
N GLY A 265 -6.99 7.46 -18.05
CA GLY A 265 -7.84 7.75 -16.90
C GLY A 265 -9.28 7.28 -17.05
N ARG A 266 -9.57 6.20 -17.82
CA ARG A 266 -10.89 5.54 -17.87
C ARG A 266 -11.25 4.70 -16.63
N TYR A 267 -10.25 4.24 -15.89
CA TYR A 267 -10.42 3.37 -14.73
C TYR A 267 -9.88 4.02 -13.45
N ALA A 268 -10.56 3.77 -12.33
CA ALA A 268 -10.17 4.27 -11.01
C ALA A 268 -9.14 3.41 -10.28
N TYR A 269 -9.12 2.12 -10.58
CA TYR A 269 -8.33 1.12 -9.87
C TYR A 269 -7.54 0.27 -10.85
N TYR A 270 -6.28 -0.03 -10.51
CA TYR A 270 -5.40 -0.90 -11.28
C TYR A 270 -4.74 -1.93 -10.39
N ARG A 271 -4.37 -3.06 -11.00
CA ARG A 271 -3.43 -4.03 -10.45
C ARG A 271 -2.49 -4.49 -11.54
N ILE A 272 -1.27 -4.83 -11.14
CA ILE A 272 -0.26 -5.36 -12.04
C ILE A 272 0.14 -6.74 -11.53
N ILE A 273 0.17 -7.71 -12.43
CA ILE A 273 0.64 -9.07 -12.18
C ILE A 273 1.79 -9.34 -13.15
N THR A 274 2.94 -9.78 -12.64
CA THR A 274 4.04 -10.25 -13.48
C THR A 274 3.75 -11.69 -13.89
N ARG A 275 3.95 -12.02 -15.18
CA ARG A 275 3.90 -13.38 -15.71
C ARG A 275 5.25 -13.75 -16.29
N ASP A 276 5.74 -14.91 -15.88
CA ASP A 276 6.98 -15.48 -16.38
C ASP A 276 6.85 -16.99 -16.53
N HIS A 277 7.21 -17.52 -17.69
CA HIS A 277 7.05 -18.93 -18.04
C HIS A 277 5.63 -19.48 -17.73
N GLY A 278 4.60 -18.64 -17.86
CA GLY A 278 3.20 -19.01 -17.60
C GLY A 278 2.75 -18.94 -16.13
N GLN A 279 3.65 -18.73 -15.17
CA GLN A 279 3.30 -18.51 -13.77
C GLN A 279 3.05 -17.04 -13.46
N LEU A 280 2.16 -16.79 -12.50
CA LEU A 280 1.78 -15.45 -12.06
C LEU A 280 2.44 -15.08 -10.73
N SER A 281 2.90 -13.84 -10.63
CA SER A 281 3.26 -13.24 -9.34
C SER A 281 2.04 -13.10 -8.45
N ILE A 282 2.28 -12.76 -7.18
CA ILE A 282 1.22 -12.17 -6.37
C ILE A 282 0.86 -10.81 -6.98
N PRO A 283 -0.42 -10.41 -7.06
CA PRO A 283 -0.79 -9.09 -7.57
C PRO A 283 -0.13 -7.96 -6.80
N SER A 284 0.07 -6.81 -7.44
CA SER A 284 0.37 -5.58 -6.74
C SER A 284 -0.75 -5.22 -5.74
N PRO A 285 -0.44 -4.42 -4.71
CA PRO A 285 -1.48 -3.68 -3.99
C PRO A 285 -2.38 -2.92 -4.96
N ILE A 286 -3.61 -2.62 -4.54
CA ILE A 286 -4.52 -1.84 -5.37
C ILE A 286 -3.93 -0.45 -5.66
N ILE A 287 -3.80 -0.13 -6.94
CA ILE A 287 -3.31 1.16 -7.40
C ILE A 287 -4.53 2.05 -7.62
N ARG A 288 -4.58 3.17 -6.92
CA ARG A 288 -5.67 4.14 -7.04
C ARG A 288 -5.24 5.26 -7.96
N ILE A 289 -6.05 5.56 -8.97
CA ILE A 289 -5.86 6.74 -9.80
C ILE A 289 -6.57 7.92 -9.14
N TYR A 290 -5.79 8.91 -8.75
CA TYR A 290 -6.29 10.11 -8.10
C TYR A 290 -5.74 11.37 -8.77
N ASP A 291 -6.61 12.10 -9.45
CA ASP A 291 -6.35 13.44 -9.94
C ASP A 291 -7.63 14.26 -9.73
N GLN A 292 -7.49 15.55 -9.41
CA GLN A 292 -8.63 16.44 -9.23
C GLN A 292 -9.40 16.67 -10.54
N ALA A 293 -8.76 16.52 -11.69
CA ALA A 293 -9.32 16.68 -13.03
C ALA A 293 -10.06 15.43 -13.52
N LEU A 294 -9.75 14.24 -12.99
CA LEU A 294 -10.41 13.01 -13.39
C LEU A 294 -11.81 12.94 -12.78
N ASN A 295 -12.81 12.62 -13.60
CA ASN A 295 -14.16 12.28 -13.16
C ASN A 295 -14.41 10.79 -13.39
N LEU A 296 -13.96 9.97 -12.45
CA LEU A 296 -14.03 8.52 -12.55
C LEU A 296 -15.21 8.00 -11.74
N ALA A 297 -16.06 7.20 -12.40
CA ALA A 297 -17.03 6.38 -11.70
C ALA A 297 -16.26 5.43 -10.78
N ARG A 298 -16.71 5.33 -9.53
CA ARG A 298 -16.13 4.43 -8.54
C ARG A 298 -17.27 3.68 -7.92
N THR A 299 -17.14 2.37 -7.80
CA THR A 299 -18.17 1.51 -7.25
C THR A 299 -17.57 0.51 -6.29
N CYS A 300 -18.39 -0.01 -5.40
CA CYS A 300 -18.06 -1.14 -4.54
C CYS A 300 -19.36 -1.88 -4.24
N LEU A 301 -19.31 -3.21 -4.14
CA LEU A 301 -20.45 -3.95 -3.62
C LEU A 301 -20.61 -3.64 -2.13
N LYS A 302 -21.80 -3.16 -1.73
CA LYS A 302 -22.13 -2.90 -0.33
C LYS A 302 -23.44 -3.58 0.05
N GLN A 303 -23.54 -3.98 1.31
CA GLN A 303 -24.78 -4.50 1.86
C GLN A 303 -25.78 -3.34 2.04
N ASP A 304 -27.06 -3.62 1.77
CA ASP A 304 -28.12 -2.63 1.97
C ASP A 304 -28.35 -2.44 3.48
N PRO A 305 -28.31 -1.20 4.01
CA PRO A 305 -28.52 -0.94 5.43
C PRO A 305 -29.90 -1.34 5.95
N ASN A 306 -30.90 -1.46 5.09
CA ASN A 306 -32.27 -1.86 5.41
C ASN A 306 -32.56 -3.33 5.08
N ASN A 307 -31.67 -4.00 4.33
CA ASN A 307 -31.83 -5.39 3.93
C ASN A 307 -30.50 -6.14 3.92
N VAL A 308 -30.18 -6.79 5.05
CA VAL A 308 -28.93 -7.56 5.23
C VAL A 308 -28.74 -8.70 4.23
N SER A 309 -29.81 -9.18 3.61
CA SER A 309 -29.73 -10.23 2.59
C SER A 309 -29.27 -9.70 1.24
N LEU A 310 -29.46 -8.41 0.98
CA LEU A 310 -29.18 -7.74 -0.28
C LEU A 310 -27.80 -7.07 -0.23
N CYS A 311 -26.98 -7.33 -1.25
CA CYS A 311 -25.77 -6.56 -1.52
C CYS A 311 -25.83 -6.06 -2.96
N GLU A 312 -25.60 -4.77 -3.17
CA GLU A 312 -25.66 -4.16 -4.50
C GLU A 312 -24.45 -3.27 -4.74
N ARG A 313 -24.09 -3.13 -6.02
CA ARG A 313 -23.01 -2.26 -6.44
C ARG A 313 -23.45 -0.81 -6.29
N VAL A 314 -22.90 -0.15 -5.27
CA VAL A 314 -23.19 1.26 -5.03
C VAL A 314 -22.10 2.11 -5.65
N SER A 315 -22.50 3.27 -6.19
CA SER A 315 -21.55 4.31 -6.52
C SER A 315 -20.89 4.81 -5.24
N LEU A 316 -19.57 4.66 -5.16
CA LEU A 316 -18.77 5.41 -4.21
C LEU A 316 -18.87 6.90 -4.60
N PRO A 317 -18.81 7.82 -3.62
CA PRO A 317 -18.91 9.25 -3.91
C PRO A 317 -18.00 9.64 -5.07
N SER A 318 -18.59 10.07 -6.19
CA SER A 318 -17.82 10.48 -7.37
C SER A 318 -16.94 11.65 -6.99
N CYS A 319 -15.75 11.71 -7.57
CA CYS A 319 -14.92 12.90 -7.55
C CYS A 319 -15.54 14.07 -8.36
N HIS A 320 -16.86 14.16 -8.56
CA HIS A 320 -17.54 15.38 -9.02
C HIS A 320 -18.66 15.83 -8.07
N ASN A 321 -19.42 14.92 -7.44
CA ASN A 321 -20.30 15.30 -6.32
C ASN A 321 -19.50 15.65 -5.05
N TRP A 322 -18.22 15.28 -4.99
CA TRP A 322 -17.26 15.76 -4.00
C TRP A 322 -16.88 17.25 -4.18
N ARG A 323 -17.04 17.86 -5.37
CA ARG A 323 -16.37 19.15 -5.70
C ARG A 323 -17.15 20.30 -5.08
N ALA A 324 -18.46 20.10 -4.92
CA ALA A 324 -19.38 21.02 -4.26
C ALA A 324 -19.57 20.75 -2.75
N LYS A 325 -19.23 19.55 -2.23
CA LYS A 325 -19.43 19.19 -0.81
C LYS A 325 -18.15 18.83 -0.03
N ASN A 326 -17.06 18.49 -0.70
CA ASN A 326 -15.82 17.95 -0.11
C ASN A 326 -14.55 18.55 -0.76
N ALA A 327 -14.60 19.73 -1.38
CA ALA A 327 -13.40 20.56 -1.34
C ALA A 327 -13.01 20.70 0.14
N TYR A 328 -11.71 20.79 0.46
CA TYR A 328 -11.32 21.07 1.83
C TYR A 328 -12.18 22.24 2.34
N SER A 329 -12.86 22.04 3.46
CA SER A 329 -13.62 23.12 4.07
C SER A 329 -12.66 24.26 4.35
N TYR A 330 -12.99 25.45 3.85
CA TYR A 330 -12.17 26.63 4.08
C TYR A 330 -11.95 26.80 5.59
N ASN A 331 -10.68 26.83 5.98
CA ASN A 331 -10.31 27.02 7.37
C ASN A 331 -10.29 28.53 7.65
N PRO A 332 -11.18 29.04 8.53
CA PRO A 332 -11.32 30.49 8.76
C PRO A 332 -10.09 31.14 9.40
N PHE A 333 -9.11 30.34 9.85
CA PHE A 333 -7.84 30.80 10.41
C PHE A 333 -6.73 30.96 9.35
N VAL A 334 -7.04 30.78 8.07
CA VAL A 334 -6.13 31.02 6.94
C VAL A 334 -6.70 32.16 6.11
N PRO A 335 -5.92 33.19 5.73
CA PRO A 335 -6.37 34.18 4.77
C PRO A 335 -6.90 33.53 3.47
N LEU A 336 -8.01 34.06 2.93
CA LEU A 336 -8.65 33.47 1.75
C LEU A 336 -7.72 33.44 0.52
N ASP A 337 -6.88 34.46 0.35
CA ASP A 337 -5.92 34.52 -0.74
C ASP A 337 -4.86 33.41 -0.63
N ASP A 338 -4.33 33.17 0.59
CA ASP A 338 -3.38 32.09 0.86
C ASP A 338 -4.04 30.72 0.61
N TRP A 339 -5.28 30.53 1.07
CA TRP A 339 -6.03 29.30 0.84
C TRP A 339 -6.19 28.99 -0.65
N ASN A 340 -6.62 29.98 -1.43
CA ASN A 340 -6.82 29.85 -2.88
C ASN A 340 -5.50 29.60 -3.61
N ALA A 341 -4.41 30.24 -3.20
CA ALA A 341 -3.08 30.03 -3.78
C ALA A 341 -2.56 28.61 -3.54
N LEU A 342 -2.89 28.00 -2.41
CA LEU A 342 -2.43 26.67 -2.02
C LEU A 342 -3.34 25.54 -2.51
N GLN A 343 -4.61 25.82 -2.78
CA GLN A 343 -5.61 24.82 -3.19
C GLN A 343 -5.15 23.89 -4.33
N PRO A 344 -4.44 24.36 -5.39
CA PRO A 344 -3.93 23.50 -6.45
C PRO A 344 -2.87 22.48 -6.00
N TYR A 345 -2.30 22.68 -4.82
CA TYR A 345 -1.24 21.86 -4.22
C TYR A 345 -1.74 21.02 -3.06
N PHE A 346 -3.03 21.09 -2.74
CA PHE A 346 -3.62 20.26 -1.70
C PHE A 346 -3.59 18.78 -2.09
N LEU A 347 -3.46 17.93 -1.07
CA LEU A 347 -3.61 16.49 -1.19
C LEU A 347 -4.98 16.20 -1.82
N PRO A 348 -5.06 15.47 -2.94
CA PRO A 348 -6.35 15.14 -3.53
C PRO A 348 -7.26 14.46 -2.50
N ILE A 349 -8.54 14.81 -2.39
CA ILE A 349 -9.43 14.20 -1.36
C ILE A 349 -9.65 12.70 -1.63
N ASN A 350 -9.36 12.23 -2.86
CA ASN A 350 -9.43 10.84 -3.27
C ASN A 350 -8.07 10.12 -3.15
N HIS A 351 -7.08 10.77 -2.53
CA HIS A 351 -5.77 10.21 -2.26
C HIS A 351 -5.86 9.06 -1.25
N PRO A 352 -5.11 7.96 -1.41
CA PRO A 352 -5.22 6.76 -0.55
C PRO A 352 -5.06 7.04 0.95
N VAL A 353 -4.21 8.00 1.34
CA VAL A 353 -4.00 8.34 2.75
C VAL A 353 -4.92 9.42 3.31
N LYS A 354 -5.83 10.00 2.51
CA LYS A 354 -6.66 11.14 2.94
C LYS A 354 -7.52 10.80 4.16
N ASP A 355 -8.27 9.69 4.11
CA ASP A 355 -9.18 9.30 5.19
C ASP A 355 -8.43 8.98 6.49
N ARG A 356 -7.22 8.40 6.37
CA ARG A 356 -6.34 8.11 7.52
C ARG A 356 -5.84 9.42 8.15
N LEU A 357 -5.42 10.39 7.34
CA LEU A 357 -5.07 11.72 7.82
C LEU A 357 -6.25 12.40 8.51
N ASP A 358 -7.45 12.33 7.93
CA ASP A 358 -8.65 12.89 8.56
C ASP A 358 -8.87 12.26 9.94
N ARG A 359 -8.84 10.93 10.07
CA ARG A 359 -9.00 10.24 11.36
C ARG A 359 -7.95 10.68 12.39
N ILE A 360 -6.69 10.77 11.99
CA ILE A 360 -5.59 11.18 12.88
C ILE A 360 -5.80 12.63 13.36
N PHE A 361 -6.05 13.57 12.44
CA PHE A 361 -6.03 15.00 12.73
C PHE A 361 -7.36 15.58 13.19
N THR A 362 -8.51 14.90 12.97
CA THR A 362 -9.83 15.32 13.47
C THR A 362 -10.12 14.79 14.88
N LYS A 363 -9.52 13.65 15.28
CA LYS A 363 -9.73 13.07 16.61
C LYS A 363 -9.04 13.86 17.72
N LYS A 364 -7.79 14.29 17.47
CA LYS A 364 -6.95 15.07 18.40
C LYS A 364 -6.06 16.03 17.62
N ARG A 365 -5.62 17.09 18.28
CA ARG A 365 -4.69 18.07 17.70
C ARG A 365 -3.28 17.48 17.72
N ALA A 366 -3.00 16.55 16.81
CA ALA A 366 -1.72 15.84 16.77
C ALA A 366 -0.51 16.78 16.64
N THR A 367 -0.68 17.95 16.00
CA THR A 367 0.37 18.98 15.88
C THR A 367 0.57 19.83 17.13
N ALA A 368 -0.22 19.65 18.21
CA ALA A 368 -0.17 20.55 19.36
C ALA A 368 1.25 20.67 19.94
N SER A 369 1.90 19.53 20.19
CA SER A 369 3.25 19.46 20.75
C SER A 369 3.98 18.24 20.21
N LYS A 370 5.26 18.10 20.56
CA LYS A 370 6.05 16.91 20.23
C LYS A 370 5.38 15.65 20.75
N GLU A 371 4.99 15.65 22.03
CA GLU A 371 4.39 14.52 22.72
C GLU A 371 3.05 14.13 22.08
N SER A 372 2.25 15.12 21.67
CA SER A 372 0.96 14.89 20.99
C SER A 372 1.17 14.25 19.61
N PHE A 373 2.21 14.65 18.90
CA PHE A 373 2.55 14.11 17.58
C PHE A 373 3.07 12.67 17.69
N GLU A 374 3.94 12.39 18.66
CA GLU A 374 4.40 11.02 18.95
C GLU A 374 3.24 10.11 19.40
N ALA A 375 2.35 10.61 20.26
CA ALA A 375 1.16 9.89 20.74
C ALA A 375 0.11 9.63 19.64
N ALA A 376 0.14 10.40 18.55
CA ALA A 376 -0.66 10.16 17.36
C ALA A 376 -0.06 9.08 16.43
N GLY A 377 1.05 8.44 16.83
CA GLY A 377 1.65 7.31 16.12
C GLY A 377 2.76 7.67 15.13
N PHE A 378 3.24 8.92 15.12
CA PHE A 378 4.30 9.37 14.19
C PHE A 378 5.73 8.95 14.56
N GLY A 379 5.87 8.12 15.59
CA GLY A 379 7.17 7.67 16.13
C GLY A 379 7.92 8.79 16.84
N LYS A 380 9.12 8.48 17.35
CA LYS A 380 9.96 9.47 18.04
C LYS A 380 10.48 10.50 17.04
N ILE A 381 10.22 11.79 17.29
CA ILE A 381 10.61 12.86 16.37
C ILE A 381 11.87 13.59 16.84
N THR A 382 12.70 13.97 15.87
CA THR A 382 13.84 14.87 16.06
C THR A 382 13.57 16.18 15.34
N LEU A 383 13.73 17.29 16.06
CA LEU A 383 13.66 18.64 15.48
C LEU A 383 14.88 18.89 14.61
N ARG A 384 14.66 19.21 13.33
CA ARG A 384 15.76 19.57 12.43
C ARG A 384 16.08 21.06 12.54
N GLN A 385 17.20 21.39 13.16
CA GLN A 385 17.72 22.76 13.14
C GLN A 385 18.37 23.09 11.78
N PRO A 386 18.26 24.34 11.28
CA PRO A 386 17.56 25.48 11.88
C PRO A 386 16.06 25.56 11.54
N THR A 387 15.57 24.70 10.64
CA THR A 387 14.19 24.80 10.10
C THR A 387 13.09 24.55 11.13
N ASN A 388 13.40 23.86 12.23
CA ASN A 388 12.44 23.37 13.23
C ASN A 388 11.38 22.39 12.69
N ILE A 389 11.52 21.88 11.46
CA ILE A 389 10.57 20.90 10.92
C ILE A 389 10.70 19.59 11.69
N VAL A 390 9.54 19.00 12.02
CA VAL A 390 9.47 17.61 12.47
C VAL A 390 9.06 16.73 11.30
N VAL A 391 9.71 15.57 11.19
CA VAL A 391 9.38 14.55 10.18
C VAL A 391 8.91 13.31 10.93
N GLY A 392 7.67 12.89 10.67
CA GLY A 392 7.04 11.74 11.31
C GLY A 392 6.71 10.65 10.30
N LYS A 393 6.79 9.39 10.75
CA LYS A 393 6.31 8.22 10.01
C LYS A 393 5.21 7.58 10.83
N ASN A 394 4.05 7.39 10.23
CA ASN A 394 2.91 6.73 10.87
C ASN A 394 2.65 5.38 10.18
N PRO A 395 2.49 4.26 10.91
CA PRO A 395 2.19 2.95 10.34
C PRO A 395 0.94 2.91 9.44
N GLU A 396 -0.05 3.76 9.72
CA GLU A 396 -1.28 3.87 8.92
C GLU A 396 -1.01 4.59 7.58
N LEU A 397 0.04 5.41 7.47
CA LEU A 397 0.37 6.18 6.27
C LEU A 397 1.47 5.47 5.44
N LYS A 398 1.29 4.18 5.15
CA LYS A 398 2.25 3.35 4.41
C LYS A 398 2.70 4.02 3.11
N GLY A 399 4.01 4.16 2.92
CA GLY A 399 4.62 4.80 1.73
C GLY A 399 4.73 6.32 1.81
N TYR A 400 4.33 6.96 2.91
CA TYR A 400 4.36 8.40 3.07
C TYR A 400 5.01 8.82 4.39
N LEU A 401 5.53 10.05 4.41
CA LEU A 401 6.02 10.75 5.58
C LEU A 401 5.23 12.06 5.74
N VAL A 402 5.11 12.52 6.99
CA VAL A 402 4.51 13.81 7.32
C VAL A 402 5.63 14.74 7.77
N LYS A 403 5.78 15.88 7.09
CA LYS A 403 6.55 17.02 7.60
C LYS A 403 5.59 18.02 8.21
N ALA A 404 5.83 18.41 9.44
CA ALA A 404 4.96 19.34 10.15
C ALA A 404 5.79 20.38 10.90
N TYR A 405 5.15 21.53 11.10
CA TYR A 405 5.46 22.43 12.19
C TYR A 405 4.46 22.17 13.31
N LEU A 406 4.91 22.29 14.55
CA LEU A 406 4.08 22.04 15.72
C LEU A 406 3.50 23.35 16.24
N ASP A 407 2.32 23.28 16.83
CA ASP A 407 1.66 24.45 17.39
C ASP A 407 2.51 25.06 18.53
N SER A 408 3.26 24.24 19.27
CA SER A 408 4.19 24.71 20.32
C SER A 408 5.46 25.42 19.81
N GLN A 409 5.60 25.63 18.50
CA GLN A 409 6.74 26.33 17.90
C GLN A 409 6.40 27.79 17.62
N PRO A 410 7.41 28.68 17.53
CA PRO A 410 7.20 30.08 17.18
C PRO A 410 6.35 30.28 15.91
N ASP A 411 5.77 31.45 15.78
CA ASP A 411 5.02 31.80 14.58
C ASP A 411 5.95 32.10 13.41
N PHE A 412 5.65 31.53 12.25
CA PHE A 412 6.34 31.79 10.98
C PHE A 412 5.47 31.34 9.82
N ILE A 413 5.78 31.85 8.63
CA ILE A 413 5.02 31.62 7.39
C ILE A 413 5.28 30.20 6.87
N GLU A 414 4.61 29.21 7.46
CA GLU A 414 4.79 27.81 7.10
C GLU A 414 4.33 27.48 5.68
N TRP A 415 3.24 28.10 5.24
CA TRP A 415 2.60 27.75 3.97
C TRP A 415 3.49 28.10 2.77
N GLY A 416 4.23 29.21 2.86
CA GLY A 416 5.17 29.63 1.82
C GLY A 416 6.31 28.62 1.67
N ASN A 417 6.82 28.12 2.79
CA ASN A 417 7.87 27.10 2.79
C ASN A 417 7.36 25.77 2.21
N TRP A 418 6.12 25.38 2.49
CA TRP A 418 5.50 24.20 1.87
C TRP A 418 5.30 24.36 0.37
N LEU A 419 4.80 25.50 -0.07
CA LEU A 419 4.64 25.79 -1.49
C LEU A 419 5.98 25.77 -2.23
N ASN A 420 7.00 26.44 -1.70
CA ASN A 420 8.35 26.47 -2.28
C ASN A 420 8.94 25.07 -2.43
N ARG A 421 8.76 24.21 -1.41
CA ARG A 421 9.18 22.80 -1.52
C ARG A 421 8.48 22.05 -2.64
N ILE A 422 7.18 22.27 -2.85
CA ILE A 422 6.44 21.61 -3.93
C ILE A 422 6.90 22.14 -5.29
N LEU A 423 7.08 23.45 -5.43
CA LEU A 423 7.56 24.08 -6.67
C LEU A 423 8.97 23.62 -7.04
N GLY A 424 9.90 23.61 -6.08
CA GLY A 424 11.25 23.11 -6.31
C GLY A 424 11.26 21.63 -6.68
N ALA A 425 10.39 20.81 -6.08
CA ALA A 425 10.25 19.41 -6.46
C ALA A 425 9.78 19.25 -7.92
N LYS A 426 8.80 20.07 -8.35
CA LYS A 426 8.32 20.07 -9.74
C LYS A 426 9.43 20.48 -10.72
N ALA A 427 10.17 21.54 -10.41
CA ALA A 427 11.27 22.03 -11.25
C ALA A 427 12.38 20.98 -11.42
N ILE A 428 12.78 20.31 -10.34
CA ILE A 428 13.80 19.25 -10.40
C ILE A 428 13.29 18.05 -11.20
N LYS A 429 12.03 17.64 -11.00
CA LYS A 429 11.43 16.52 -11.73
C LYS A 429 11.40 16.78 -13.25
N GLU A 430 11.04 17.99 -13.66
CA GLU A 430 11.04 18.37 -15.07
C GLU A 430 12.47 18.41 -15.65
N SER A 431 13.44 18.97 -14.93
CA SER A 431 14.84 18.98 -15.37
C SER A 431 15.41 17.56 -15.52
N ILE A 432 15.13 16.66 -14.56
CA ILE A 432 15.49 15.23 -14.67
C ILE A 432 14.92 14.60 -15.95
N LYS A 433 13.65 14.90 -16.28
CA LYS A 433 12.99 14.40 -17.48
C LYS A 433 13.64 14.94 -18.75
N VAL A 434 13.85 16.26 -18.83
CA VAL A 434 14.49 16.93 -19.99
C VAL A 434 15.88 16.36 -20.29
N HIS A 435 16.68 16.12 -19.24
CA HIS A 435 18.02 15.57 -19.40
C HIS A 435 18.08 14.04 -19.48
N GLY A 436 16.94 13.35 -19.31
CA GLY A 436 16.89 11.89 -19.32
C GLY A 436 17.69 11.23 -18.20
N PHE A 437 17.85 11.90 -17.05
CA PHE A 437 18.63 11.35 -15.94
C PHE A 437 17.89 10.21 -15.24
N LYS A 438 18.53 9.04 -15.12
CA LYS A 438 17.93 7.83 -14.51
C LYS A 438 18.32 7.61 -13.05
N ASP A 439 19.37 8.30 -12.59
CA ASP A 439 19.99 8.12 -11.27
C ASP A 439 19.39 9.00 -10.17
N PHE A 440 18.42 9.86 -10.50
CA PHE A 440 17.81 10.78 -9.55
C PHE A 440 16.33 10.48 -9.34
N LEU A 441 15.85 10.80 -8.13
CA LEU A 441 14.45 10.73 -7.77
C LEU A 441 14.03 12.02 -7.05
N VAL A 442 12.75 12.34 -7.14
CA VAL A 442 12.15 13.46 -6.40
C VAL A 442 10.81 12.98 -5.85
N PRO A 443 10.57 13.07 -4.52
CA PRO A 443 9.29 12.68 -3.96
C PRO A 443 8.19 13.63 -4.44
N GLN A 444 7.02 13.07 -4.72
CA GLN A 444 5.80 13.86 -4.82
C GLN A 444 5.46 14.45 -3.44
N LYS A 445 4.96 15.68 -3.45
CA LYS A 445 4.69 16.48 -2.26
C LYS A 445 3.30 17.12 -2.38
N TRP A 446 2.55 17.13 -1.28
CA TRP A 446 1.21 17.72 -1.19
C TRP A 446 1.04 18.46 0.12
N ILE A 447 0.21 19.49 0.12
CA ILE A 447 -0.22 20.17 1.34
C ILE A 447 -1.49 19.49 1.86
N TYR A 448 -1.53 19.14 3.14
CA TYR A 448 -2.75 18.73 3.81
C TYR A 448 -3.20 19.87 4.75
N PRO A 449 -4.33 20.53 4.45
CA PRO A 449 -4.99 21.44 5.37
C PRO A 449 -5.42 20.73 6.65
N LEU A 450 -4.95 21.22 7.79
CA LEU A 450 -5.40 20.78 9.10
C LEU A 450 -6.84 21.26 9.34
N PRO A 451 -7.69 20.44 9.99
CA PRO A 451 -9.06 20.84 10.29
C PRO A 451 -9.09 22.01 11.27
N GLU A 452 -10.18 22.76 11.25
CA GLU A 452 -10.43 23.85 12.20
C GLU A 452 -10.37 23.35 13.66
N HIS A 453 -10.97 22.17 13.88
CA HIS A 453 -11.04 21.49 15.15
C HIS A 453 -10.43 20.08 15.09
N PRO A 454 -9.82 19.62 16.19
CA PRO A 454 -9.63 20.32 17.47
C PRO A 454 -8.63 21.48 17.35
N SER A 455 -8.90 22.57 18.08
CA SER A 455 -8.03 23.75 18.11
C SER A 455 -6.76 23.49 18.94
N PRO A 456 -5.65 24.18 18.66
CA PRO A 456 -4.49 24.16 19.56
C PRO A 456 -4.85 24.70 20.96
N PRO A 457 -4.08 24.34 22.01
CA PRO A 457 -4.28 24.89 23.35
C PRO A 457 -4.20 26.42 23.37
N SER A 458 -5.10 27.10 24.08
CA SER A 458 -5.10 28.57 24.24
C SER A 458 -3.99 29.12 25.16
N LYS A 459 -2.98 28.32 25.49
CA LYS A 459 -1.89 28.70 26.39
C LYS A 459 -0.84 29.53 25.64
N LEU A 460 -0.16 30.42 26.35
CA LEU A 460 0.98 31.18 25.80
C LEU A 460 2.03 30.21 25.23
N GLY A 461 2.54 30.52 24.04
CA GLY A 461 3.55 29.72 23.34
C GLY A 461 3.00 28.68 22.36
N TYR A 462 1.68 28.64 22.15
CA TYR A 462 1.05 27.86 21.09
C TYR A 462 0.56 28.77 19.96
N HIS A 463 0.98 28.48 18.75
CA HIS A 463 0.66 29.19 17.51
C HIS A 463 0.01 28.21 16.53
N ARG A 464 -1.23 28.47 16.12
CA ARG A 464 -1.98 27.57 15.23
C ARG A 464 -1.24 27.35 13.92
N LYS A 465 -0.88 26.10 13.64
CA LYS A 465 -0.46 25.63 12.32
C LYS A 465 -1.68 25.18 11.53
N ASN A 466 -1.74 25.52 10.25
CA ASN A 466 -2.89 25.25 9.40
C ASN A 466 -2.58 24.20 8.34
N PHE A 467 -1.30 23.89 8.12
CA PHE A 467 -0.88 23.00 7.05
C PHE A 467 0.24 22.06 7.50
N ILE A 468 0.17 20.82 7.02
CA ILE A 468 1.31 19.89 7.03
C ILE A 468 1.66 19.52 5.59
N LEU A 469 2.86 19.02 5.38
CA LEU A 469 3.32 18.54 4.08
C LEU A 469 3.36 17.01 4.09
N ILE A 470 2.60 16.40 3.19
CA ILE A 470 2.63 14.96 2.91
C ILE A 470 3.66 14.72 1.81
N VAL A 471 4.59 13.80 2.03
CA VAL A 471 5.65 13.48 1.05
C VAL A 471 5.79 11.97 0.89
N GLU A 472 6.13 11.50 -0.31
CA GLU A 472 6.45 10.08 -0.54
C GLU A 472 7.69 9.64 0.25
N ASP A 473 7.66 8.43 0.82
CA ASP A 473 8.81 7.79 1.47
C ASP A 473 9.73 7.18 0.40
N MET A 474 10.84 7.87 0.10
CA MET A 474 11.80 7.45 -0.92
C MET A 474 12.77 6.34 -0.47
N HIS A 475 12.56 5.76 0.72
CA HIS A 475 13.41 4.70 1.29
C HIS A 475 14.90 5.08 1.27
N ILE A 476 15.19 6.26 1.82
CA ILE A 476 16.55 6.82 1.90
C ILE A 476 17.43 6.01 2.87
N LEU A 477 18.73 5.98 2.59
CA LEU A 477 19.74 5.44 3.49
C LEU A 477 19.92 6.33 4.72
N HIS A 478 20.44 5.76 5.81
CA HIS A 478 20.83 6.56 6.96
C HIS A 478 21.96 7.54 6.61
N ASN A 479 22.09 8.65 7.36
CA ASN A 479 23.05 9.71 7.06
C ASN A 479 24.48 9.20 6.88
N GLN A 480 24.93 8.30 7.76
CA GLN A 480 26.29 7.76 7.69
C GLN A 480 26.52 6.94 6.41
N GLU A 481 25.55 6.09 6.05
CA GLU A 481 25.60 5.26 4.83
C GLU A 481 25.56 6.12 3.56
N THR A 482 24.77 7.21 3.59
CA THR A 482 24.71 8.21 2.51
C THR A 482 26.07 8.87 2.31
N LEU A 483 26.72 9.34 3.39
CA LEU A 483 28.05 9.93 3.33
C LEU A 483 29.10 8.93 2.82
N ASP A 484 29.02 7.68 3.27
CA ASP A 484 29.88 6.61 2.76
C ASP A 484 29.67 6.34 1.27
N LYS A 485 28.43 6.37 0.77
CA LYS A 485 28.14 6.25 -0.67
C LYS A 485 28.70 7.43 -1.47
N TYR A 486 28.51 8.67 -1.02
CA TYR A 486 29.11 9.83 -1.69
C TYR A 486 30.63 9.74 -1.75
N LYS A 487 31.26 9.30 -0.66
CA LYS A 487 32.71 9.21 -0.59
C LYS A 487 33.28 8.07 -1.43
N LYS A 488 32.60 6.91 -1.49
CA LYS A 488 33.19 5.67 -2.02
C LYS A 488 32.57 5.19 -3.33
N LYS A 489 31.32 5.56 -3.64
CA LYS A 489 30.52 4.88 -4.68
C LYS A 489 29.86 5.81 -5.70
N ILE A 490 29.87 7.13 -5.51
CA ILE A 490 29.29 8.04 -6.51
C ILE A 490 30.06 7.96 -7.83
N SER A 491 29.32 7.86 -8.94
CA SER A 491 29.91 7.81 -10.28
C SER A 491 30.13 9.23 -10.85
N LYS A 492 31.02 9.36 -11.85
CA LYS A 492 31.17 10.62 -12.60
C LYS A 492 29.86 11.06 -13.27
N GLY A 493 29.06 10.12 -13.77
CA GLY A 493 27.76 10.39 -14.38
C GLY A 493 26.76 11.00 -13.40
N GLN A 494 26.63 10.38 -12.21
CA GLN A 494 25.82 10.92 -11.11
C GLN A 494 26.31 12.30 -10.68
N LEU A 495 27.62 12.48 -10.54
CA LEU A 495 28.17 13.75 -10.09
C LEU A 495 27.99 14.88 -11.12
N LYS A 496 28.12 14.57 -12.42
CA LYS A 496 27.81 15.51 -13.52
C LYS A 496 26.32 15.86 -13.56
N GLY A 497 25.44 14.86 -13.44
CA GLY A 497 23.99 15.08 -13.40
C GLY A 497 23.60 15.96 -12.21
N LEU A 498 24.18 15.71 -11.04
CA LEU A 498 23.96 16.52 -9.85
C LEU A 498 24.44 17.97 -10.05
N TYR A 499 25.65 18.18 -10.57
CA TYR A 499 26.14 19.52 -10.91
C TYR A 499 25.20 20.28 -11.84
N THR A 500 24.71 19.60 -12.88
CA THR A 500 23.79 20.16 -13.87
C THR A 500 22.51 20.64 -13.19
N LEU A 501 21.87 19.77 -12.39
CA LEU A 501 20.65 20.11 -11.65
C LEU A 501 20.86 21.27 -10.67
N LEU A 502 21.94 21.24 -9.87
CA LEU A 502 22.25 22.31 -8.91
C LEU A 502 22.45 23.65 -9.62
N SER A 503 23.10 23.64 -10.79
CA SER A 503 23.49 24.85 -11.50
C SER A 503 22.35 25.49 -12.27
N GLU A 504 21.56 24.68 -12.98
CA GLU A 504 20.42 25.16 -13.78
C GLU A 504 19.24 25.60 -12.91
N LEU A 505 19.06 24.98 -11.74
CA LEU A 505 17.91 25.24 -10.88
C LEU A 505 18.25 26.03 -9.62
N GLY A 506 19.50 26.46 -9.41
CA GLY A 506 19.88 27.30 -8.28
C GLY A 506 19.54 26.69 -6.91
N LEU A 507 19.88 25.41 -6.72
CA LEU A 507 19.47 24.61 -5.55
C LEU A 507 20.46 24.76 -4.39
N ILE A 508 20.34 25.84 -3.62
CA ILE A 508 21.34 26.16 -2.58
C ILE A 508 21.25 25.27 -1.33
N ASP A 509 20.09 24.65 -1.08
CA ASP A 509 19.88 23.71 0.03
C ASP A 509 20.29 22.27 -0.32
N SER A 510 20.40 21.95 -1.62
CA SER A 510 20.74 20.62 -2.13
C SER A 510 22.26 20.38 -2.23
N ILE A 511 23.09 21.28 -1.68
CA ILE A 511 24.55 21.09 -1.54
C ILE A 511 24.95 20.28 -0.30
N PHE A 512 23.97 19.76 0.45
CA PHE A 512 24.18 18.97 1.65
C PHE A 512 23.64 17.53 1.45
N PRO A 513 24.45 16.49 1.72
CA PRO A 513 24.04 15.09 1.52
C PRO A 513 22.78 14.64 2.26
N ASP A 514 22.42 15.30 3.37
CA ASP A 514 21.20 15.02 4.13
C ASP A 514 19.92 15.53 3.45
N ASN A 515 20.05 16.46 2.50
CA ASN A 515 18.96 16.94 1.64
C ASN A 515 18.89 16.22 0.28
N ILE A 516 19.99 15.58 -0.12
CA ILE A 516 20.09 14.73 -1.31
C ILE A 516 20.62 13.32 -1.00
N PRO A 517 19.98 12.54 -0.10
CA PRO A 517 20.50 11.24 0.30
C PRO A 517 20.41 10.20 -0.83
N PHE A 518 21.22 9.16 -0.71
CA PHE A 518 21.05 7.98 -1.53
C PHE A 518 19.84 7.16 -1.06
N THR A 519 19.11 6.55 -1.99
CA THR A 519 18.08 5.54 -1.69
C THR A 519 18.70 4.16 -1.50
N LYS A 520 17.91 3.24 -0.94
CA LYS A 520 18.26 1.81 -0.87
C LYS A 520 18.55 1.22 -2.25
N SER A 521 17.85 1.67 -3.30
CA SER A 521 18.08 1.29 -4.70
C SER A 521 19.31 1.96 -5.35
N GLY A 522 20.00 2.86 -4.65
CA GLY A 522 21.24 3.49 -5.13
C GLY A 522 21.07 4.74 -6.00
N LYS A 523 19.85 5.27 -6.10
CA LYS A 523 19.57 6.58 -6.71
C LYS A 523 19.79 7.72 -5.71
N ILE A 524 19.91 8.95 -6.17
CA ILE A 524 20.00 10.16 -5.32
C ILE A 524 18.62 10.83 -5.26
N ALA A 525 18.06 11.02 -4.06
CA ALA A 525 16.73 11.57 -3.87
C ALA A 525 16.77 13.03 -3.37
N PHE A 526 16.12 13.97 -4.04
CA PHE A 526 16.00 15.38 -3.60
C PHE A 526 14.86 15.56 -2.59
N ILE A 527 15.14 15.41 -1.29
CA ILE A 527 14.11 15.38 -0.24
C ILE A 527 13.79 16.73 0.39
N ASP A 528 14.71 17.70 0.30
CA ASP A 528 14.45 19.11 0.59
C ASP A 528 14.72 19.94 -0.66
N THR A 529 13.76 20.79 -0.98
CA THR A 529 13.66 21.47 -2.29
C THR A 529 13.05 22.85 -2.12
N GLU A 530 13.23 23.46 -0.94
CA GLU A 530 12.66 24.78 -0.61
C GLU A 530 13.40 25.87 -1.39
N HIS A 531 14.73 25.83 -1.38
CA HIS A 531 15.58 26.90 -1.85
C HIS A 531 16.08 26.64 -3.27
N HIS A 532 15.20 26.89 -4.24
CA HIS A 532 15.46 26.78 -5.68
C HIS A 532 15.42 28.16 -6.36
N HIS A 533 16.03 28.24 -7.54
CA HIS A 533 16.25 29.46 -8.31
C HIS A 533 17.00 30.56 -7.52
N LEU A 534 17.91 30.14 -6.64
CA LEU A 534 18.76 31.03 -5.88
C LEU A 534 20.22 30.84 -6.31
N TRP A 535 20.84 31.92 -6.77
CA TRP A 535 22.24 31.92 -7.20
C TRP A 535 23.02 33.01 -6.46
N PRO A 536 24.35 32.85 -6.29
CA PRO A 536 25.15 31.70 -6.71
C PRO A 536 25.03 30.49 -5.78
N VAL A 537 25.17 29.29 -6.35
CA VAL A 537 25.26 28.04 -5.57
C VAL A 537 26.70 27.85 -5.07
N ASN A 538 26.87 27.61 -3.77
CA ASN A 538 28.20 27.38 -3.18
C ASN A 538 28.64 25.92 -3.35
N TYR A 539 29.08 25.56 -4.55
CA TYR A 539 29.49 24.19 -4.90
C TYR A 539 30.65 23.64 -4.06
N GLN A 540 31.48 24.51 -3.47
CA GLN A 540 32.62 24.09 -2.66
C GLN A 540 32.20 23.36 -1.38
N ARG A 541 31.02 23.69 -0.82
CA ARG A 541 30.48 22.99 0.37
C ARG A 541 30.23 21.51 0.13
N PHE A 542 29.88 21.12 -1.09
CA PHE A 542 29.60 19.73 -1.43
C PHE A 542 30.89 18.90 -1.64
N LYS A 543 31.97 19.55 -2.09
CA LYS A 543 33.26 18.92 -2.43
C LYS A 543 33.80 18.04 -1.30
N GLN A 544 33.67 18.47 -0.05
CA GLN A 544 34.21 17.76 1.12
C GLN A 544 33.63 16.35 1.35
N PHE A 545 32.49 16.02 0.74
CA PHE A 545 31.83 14.72 0.91
C PHE A 545 32.32 13.67 -0.11
N LEU A 546 33.18 14.06 -1.05
CA LEU A 546 33.64 13.23 -2.17
C LEU A 546 35.02 12.62 -1.89
N SER A 547 35.36 11.51 -2.58
CA SER A 547 36.75 11.02 -2.63
C SER A 547 37.68 12.02 -3.33
N PRO A 548 39.00 12.00 -3.08
CA PRO A 548 39.95 12.90 -3.75
C PRO A 548 39.78 12.95 -5.28
N THR A 549 39.64 11.79 -5.92
CA THR A 549 39.42 11.69 -7.37
C THR A 549 38.09 12.34 -7.82
N MET A 550 37.02 12.17 -7.04
CA MET A 550 35.73 12.81 -7.33
C MET A 550 35.74 14.31 -6.99
N GLN A 551 36.57 14.76 -6.05
CA GLN A 551 36.79 16.18 -5.76
C GLN A 551 37.48 16.89 -6.91
N GLU A 552 38.50 16.28 -7.51
CA GLU A 552 39.16 16.78 -8.72
C GLU A 552 38.15 16.88 -9.87
N TYR A 553 37.38 15.81 -10.12
CA TYR A 553 36.35 15.83 -11.15
C TYR A 553 35.29 16.91 -10.89
N TRP A 554 34.81 17.06 -9.66
CA TRP A 554 33.88 18.13 -9.28
C TRP A 554 34.45 19.53 -9.56
N GLN A 555 35.73 19.74 -9.27
CA GLN A 555 36.40 21.00 -9.55
C GLN A 555 36.42 21.29 -11.06
N THR A 556 36.69 20.28 -11.90
CA THR A 556 36.63 20.47 -13.36
C THR A 556 35.24 20.89 -13.86
N LEU A 557 34.16 20.44 -13.21
CA LEU A 557 32.80 20.88 -13.54
C LEU A 557 32.56 22.33 -13.11
N ILE A 558 33.07 22.74 -11.96
CA ILE A 558 32.98 24.13 -11.48
C ILE A 558 33.74 25.08 -12.42
N ASP A 559 34.95 24.71 -12.84
CA ASP A 559 35.85 25.56 -13.64
C ASP A 559 35.42 25.70 -15.11
N GLN A 560 34.48 24.88 -15.59
CA GLN A 560 33.90 24.97 -16.93
C GLN A 560 32.86 26.10 -17.08
N LYS A 561 32.46 26.72 -15.98
CA LYS A 561 31.50 27.82 -15.91
C LYS A 561 32.23 29.15 -15.95
#